data_AF-A0A1R3TK05-F1
#
_entry.id   AF-A0A1R3TK05-F1
#
_cell.length_a   1.000
_cell.length_b   1.000
_cell.length_c   1.000
_cell.angle_alpha   90.00
_cell.angle_beta   90.00
_cell.angle_gamma   90.00
#
_symmetry.space_group_name_H-M   'P 1'
#
loop_
_entity.id
_entity.type
_entity.pdbx_description
1 polymer ?
#
loop_
_entity_poly.entity_id
_entity_poly.type
_entity_poly.pdbx_seq_one_letter_code
_entity_poly.pdbx_strand_id
1 'polypeptide(L)'
;MIAAVQSNMAASTPDLSGVEFATSADGLPVARIGDLVLAMVFSPSGFSYLGRAVAVRRPLAELTRADFIGHDGQIADEAEFRSRVAETAGHKRDLASLDRVRTRMSASTPWGGSQMAVIYSDGIVFHMTSGHGGLHLSADRNTKVHPLLRKDTPWYEEDCEWAIVAVTFPDLFTAYERSMAEKTVRNIWPDAWEMIHGCVLAEGESWAKDRRAFDQRHRNDFVVTSAILSGEHAGMIEVVAVVNSDRKPGNHRRRFLVPSEEYAGRGRFGFVINHARHVEYDGPSSFVGWESRGVGHDRPPHFERGESNRRSARDPAASRLFDAADCGARRKTGDDGEGLEPGAAPIGSSYLPSGARGLPHLRALGRTRHDRSQNGDE
;
A
#
# COMPACT_ATOMS: atom_id res chain seq x y z
N MET A 1 -27.27 -60.17 -0.37
CA MET A 1 -27.01 -59.20 0.71
C MET A 1 -25.55 -58.79 0.69
N ILE A 2 -25.17 -57.78 -0.11
CA ILE A 2 -24.25 -56.67 0.25
C ILE A 2 -24.72 -55.50 -0.64
N ALA A 3 -24.95 -54.33 -0.05
CA ALA A 3 -25.45 -53.17 -0.79
C ALA A 3 -24.31 -52.41 -1.49
N ALA A 4 -24.58 -51.90 -2.70
CA ALA A 4 -23.67 -50.95 -3.33
C ALA A 4 -23.81 -49.59 -2.65
N VAL A 5 -22.73 -49.10 -2.04
CA VAL A 5 -22.67 -47.74 -1.50
C VAL A 5 -22.61 -46.76 -2.68
N GLN A 6 -23.72 -46.09 -2.96
CA GLN A 6 -23.73 -44.96 -3.87
C GLN A 6 -23.03 -43.79 -3.19
N SER A 7 -21.79 -43.50 -3.58
CA SER A 7 -21.12 -42.25 -3.22
C SER A 7 -21.89 -41.09 -3.83
N ASN A 8 -22.72 -40.45 -3.02
CA ASN A 8 -23.57 -39.35 -3.42
C ASN A 8 -22.68 -38.10 -3.58
N MET A 9 -22.06 -37.95 -4.75
CA MET A 9 -21.39 -36.73 -5.20
C MET A 9 -22.45 -35.64 -5.37
N ALA A 10 -22.86 -35.05 -4.25
CA ALA A 10 -23.68 -33.85 -4.24
C ALA A 10 -22.84 -32.74 -4.87
N ALA A 11 -23.11 -32.44 -6.14
CA ALA A 11 -22.58 -31.24 -6.77
C ALA A 11 -23.06 -30.05 -5.94
N SER A 12 -22.13 -29.32 -5.31
CA SER A 12 -22.42 -28.12 -4.54
C SER A 12 -23.15 -27.13 -5.42
N THR A 13 -24.48 -27.09 -5.32
CA THR A 13 -25.29 -26.07 -5.97
C THR A 13 -24.80 -24.72 -5.46
N PRO A 14 -24.47 -23.75 -6.33
CA PRO A 14 -24.07 -22.44 -5.85
C PRO A 14 -25.18 -21.86 -4.97
N ASP A 15 -24.77 -21.33 -3.82
CA ASP A 15 -25.66 -20.58 -2.96
C ASP A 15 -26.25 -19.38 -3.73
N LEU A 16 -27.35 -18.79 -3.24
CA LEU A 16 -28.02 -17.65 -3.88
C LEU A 16 -27.10 -16.43 -4.08
N SER A 17 -25.95 -16.40 -3.40
CA SER A 17 -24.83 -15.47 -3.63
C SER A 17 -24.15 -15.59 -5.00
N GLY A 18 -24.29 -16.72 -5.72
CA GLY A 18 -23.57 -17.05 -6.95
C GLY A 18 -22.18 -17.65 -6.73
N VAL A 19 -21.93 -18.18 -5.53
CA VAL A 19 -20.63 -18.73 -5.11
C VAL A 19 -20.73 -20.25 -4.92
N GLU A 20 -19.77 -20.98 -5.48
CA GLU A 20 -19.61 -22.43 -5.31
C GLU A 20 -18.39 -22.69 -4.40
N PHE A 21 -18.61 -23.28 -3.22
CA PHE A 21 -17.54 -23.69 -2.30
C PHE A 21 -17.26 -25.19 -2.41
N ALA A 22 -15.98 -25.56 -2.25
CA ALA A 22 -15.53 -26.95 -2.16
C ALA A 22 -14.20 -27.07 -1.41
N THR A 23 -13.73 -28.31 -1.27
CA THR A 23 -12.35 -28.64 -0.90
C THR A 23 -11.60 -29.08 -2.15
N SER A 24 -10.35 -28.63 -2.31
CA SER A 24 -9.48 -29.00 -3.43
C SER A 24 -8.89 -30.42 -3.28
N ALA A 25 -8.22 -30.93 -4.31
CA ALA A 25 -7.53 -32.23 -4.26
C ALA A 25 -6.46 -32.29 -3.15
N ASP A 26 -5.83 -31.15 -2.85
CA ASP A 26 -4.81 -31.00 -1.81
C ASP A 26 -5.40 -30.60 -0.43
N GLY A 27 -6.73 -30.69 -0.26
CA GLY A 27 -7.40 -30.37 1.00
C GLY A 27 -7.64 -28.87 1.26
N LEU A 28 -7.39 -27.99 0.27
CA LEU A 28 -7.53 -26.53 0.45
C LEU A 28 -9.00 -26.10 0.40
N PRO A 29 -9.46 -25.20 1.28
CA PRO A 29 -10.73 -24.49 1.10
C PRO A 29 -10.70 -23.65 -0.18
N VAL A 30 -11.64 -23.87 -1.10
CA VAL A 30 -11.72 -23.17 -2.39
C VAL A 30 -13.13 -22.66 -2.68
N ALA A 31 -13.22 -21.55 -3.43
CA ALA A 31 -14.48 -20.93 -3.82
C ALA A 31 -14.42 -20.35 -5.25
N ARG A 32 -15.43 -20.63 -6.07
CA ARG A 32 -15.60 -20.06 -7.42
C ARG A 32 -16.61 -18.91 -7.41
N ILE A 33 -16.24 -17.82 -8.08
CA ILE A 33 -17.01 -16.59 -8.28
C ILE A 33 -16.99 -16.23 -9.77
N GLY A 34 -17.87 -16.87 -10.55
CA GLY A 34 -17.86 -16.81 -12.01
C GLY A 34 -16.61 -17.47 -12.59
N ASP A 35 -15.75 -16.69 -13.25
CA ASP A 35 -14.48 -17.12 -13.84
C ASP A 35 -13.28 -17.10 -12.86
N LEU A 36 -13.47 -16.51 -11.68
CA LEU A 36 -12.47 -16.41 -10.62
C LEU A 36 -12.60 -17.61 -9.67
N VAL A 37 -11.48 -18.20 -9.27
CA VAL A 37 -11.42 -19.17 -8.17
C VAL A 37 -10.42 -18.65 -7.13
N LEU A 38 -10.85 -18.66 -5.88
CA LEU A 38 -10.04 -18.29 -4.72
C LEU A 38 -9.74 -19.54 -3.88
N ALA A 39 -8.57 -19.58 -3.25
CA ALA A 39 -8.16 -20.62 -2.32
C ALA A 39 -7.62 -20.02 -1.02
N MET A 40 -7.93 -20.64 0.11
CA MET A 40 -7.13 -20.48 1.33
C MET A 40 -5.92 -21.42 1.21
N VAL A 41 -4.74 -20.83 1.05
CA VAL A 41 -3.49 -21.56 0.83
C VAL A 41 -2.65 -21.54 2.10
N PHE A 42 -2.18 -22.71 2.53
CA PHE A 42 -1.26 -22.86 3.65
C PHE A 42 0.19 -22.72 3.19
N SER A 43 0.97 -21.88 3.87
CA SER A 43 2.43 -21.80 3.69
C SER A 43 3.15 -22.86 4.54
N PRO A 44 4.28 -23.44 4.07
CA PRO A 44 5.14 -24.27 4.91
C PRO A 44 5.63 -23.57 6.20
N SER A 45 5.64 -22.23 6.21
CA SER A 45 5.98 -21.40 7.38
C SER A 45 4.82 -21.19 8.36
N GLY A 46 3.67 -21.85 8.17
CA GLY A 46 2.57 -21.89 9.14
C GLY A 46 1.49 -20.80 9.02
N PHE A 47 1.70 -19.76 8.22
CA PHE A 47 0.62 -18.79 7.90
C PHE A 47 -0.26 -19.27 6.73
N SER A 48 -1.47 -18.72 6.63
CA SER A 48 -2.36 -18.93 5.47
C SER A 48 -2.55 -17.64 4.68
N TYR A 49 -2.87 -17.75 3.39
CA TYR A 49 -3.05 -16.60 2.50
C TYR A 49 -4.06 -16.87 1.37
N LEU A 50 -4.50 -15.81 0.71
CA LEU A 50 -5.42 -15.90 -0.43
C LEU A 50 -4.66 -16.20 -1.73
N GLY A 51 -4.92 -17.34 -2.34
CA GLY A 51 -4.45 -17.70 -3.68
C GLY A 51 -5.53 -17.47 -4.74
N ARG A 52 -5.13 -17.08 -5.96
CA ARG A 52 -6.05 -16.74 -7.06
C ARG A 52 -5.79 -17.59 -8.31
N ALA A 53 -6.85 -18.10 -8.91
CA ALA A 53 -6.84 -18.71 -10.23
C ALA A 53 -7.96 -18.11 -11.10
N VAL A 54 -7.74 -17.98 -12.41
CA VAL A 54 -8.66 -17.30 -13.34
C VAL A 54 -8.94 -18.19 -14.56
N ALA A 55 -10.18 -18.18 -15.03
CA ALA A 55 -10.69 -18.97 -16.15
C ALA A 55 -10.59 -20.50 -15.98
N VAL A 56 -10.49 -21.00 -14.74
CA VAL A 56 -10.36 -22.43 -14.44
C VAL A 56 -11.73 -23.14 -14.44
N ARG A 57 -11.94 -23.97 -15.47
CA ARG A 57 -13.21 -24.68 -15.73
C ARG A 57 -13.32 -26.10 -15.16
N ARG A 58 -12.23 -26.68 -14.63
CA ARG A 58 -12.25 -28.00 -13.98
C ARG A 58 -13.09 -27.97 -12.69
N PRO A 59 -13.68 -29.10 -12.25
CA PRO A 59 -14.28 -29.22 -10.92
C PRO A 59 -13.34 -28.73 -9.81
N LEU A 60 -13.87 -28.07 -8.79
CA LEU A 60 -13.04 -27.51 -7.71
C LEU A 60 -12.25 -28.58 -6.93
N ALA A 61 -12.81 -29.79 -6.82
CA ALA A 61 -12.16 -30.94 -6.19
C ALA A 61 -10.98 -31.53 -6.99
N GLU A 62 -10.77 -31.13 -8.24
CA GLU A 62 -9.61 -31.51 -9.06
C GLU A 62 -8.47 -30.48 -9.00
N LEU A 63 -8.68 -29.35 -8.31
CA LEU A 63 -7.69 -28.29 -8.24
C LEU A 63 -6.62 -28.60 -7.19
N THR A 64 -5.40 -28.19 -7.49
CA THR A 64 -4.22 -28.36 -6.65
C THR A 64 -3.68 -27.00 -6.25
N ARG A 65 -2.79 -26.96 -5.26
CA ARG A 65 -2.00 -25.77 -4.90
C ARG A 65 -1.38 -25.12 -6.14
N ALA A 66 -0.87 -25.91 -7.09
CA ALA A 66 -0.16 -25.40 -8.27
C ALA A 66 -1.06 -24.55 -9.21
N ASP A 67 -2.38 -24.71 -9.14
CA ASP A 67 -3.34 -23.94 -9.95
C ASP A 67 -3.51 -22.49 -9.46
N PHE A 68 -3.09 -22.19 -8.22
CA PHE A 68 -3.26 -20.88 -7.59
C PHE A 68 -1.98 -20.04 -7.65
N ILE A 69 -2.12 -18.83 -8.17
CA ILE A 69 -1.06 -17.83 -8.34
C ILE A 69 -1.34 -16.66 -7.40
N GLY A 70 -0.30 -15.90 -7.04
CA GLY A 70 -0.42 -14.73 -6.19
C GLY A 70 -0.45 -15.05 -4.70
N HIS A 71 -0.47 -13.99 -3.91
CA HIS A 71 -0.50 -14.00 -2.45
C HIS A 71 -1.27 -12.76 -2.00
N ASP A 72 -2.60 -12.82 -2.11
CA ASP A 72 -3.50 -11.67 -1.98
C ASP A 72 -3.81 -11.35 -0.50
N GLY A 73 -2.74 -11.25 0.30
CA GLY A 73 -2.73 -11.03 1.74
C GLY A 73 -2.84 -12.33 2.56
N GLN A 74 -2.36 -12.26 3.81
CA GLN A 74 -2.58 -13.31 4.79
C GLN A 74 -4.08 -13.42 5.17
N ILE A 75 -4.47 -14.60 5.63
CA ILE A 75 -5.80 -14.96 6.13
C ILE A 75 -5.61 -15.76 7.43
N ALA A 76 -6.33 -15.40 8.48
CA ALA A 76 -6.22 -16.09 9.78
C ALA A 76 -6.86 -17.49 9.76
N ASP A 77 -8.08 -17.62 9.22
CA ASP A 77 -8.89 -18.83 9.28
C ASP A 77 -9.90 -18.95 8.10
N GLU A 78 -10.68 -20.05 8.09
CA GLU A 78 -11.70 -20.28 7.05
C GLU A 78 -12.86 -19.26 7.12
N ALA A 79 -13.13 -18.66 8.29
CA ALA A 79 -14.19 -17.66 8.43
C ALA A 79 -13.78 -16.33 7.77
N GLU A 80 -12.52 -15.90 7.95
CA GLU A 80 -11.96 -14.79 7.17
C GLU A 80 -11.94 -15.13 5.67
N PHE A 81 -11.51 -16.33 5.27
CA PHE A 81 -11.56 -16.76 3.86
C PHE A 81 -12.97 -16.61 3.27
N ARG A 82 -14.00 -17.12 3.96
CA ARG A 82 -15.41 -16.97 3.53
C ARG A 82 -15.85 -15.50 3.47
N SER A 83 -15.39 -14.66 4.40
CA SER A 83 -15.63 -13.22 4.38
C SER A 83 -14.99 -12.54 3.15
N ARG A 84 -13.73 -12.85 2.81
CA ARG A 84 -13.06 -12.33 1.59
C ARG A 84 -13.74 -12.82 0.31
N VAL A 85 -14.22 -14.06 0.28
CA VAL A 85 -15.00 -14.60 -0.84
C VAL A 85 -16.33 -13.84 -1.00
N ALA A 86 -17.04 -13.56 0.10
CA ALA A 86 -18.27 -12.79 0.08
C ALA A 86 -18.04 -11.32 -0.34
N GLU A 87 -16.98 -10.67 0.16
CA GLU A 87 -16.54 -9.33 -0.26
C GLU A 87 -16.26 -9.29 -1.76
N THR A 88 -15.49 -10.25 -2.28
CA THR A 88 -15.15 -10.36 -3.71
C THR A 88 -16.39 -10.62 -4.57
N ALA A 89 -17.31 -11.47 -4.11
CA ALA A 89 -18.57 -11.75 -4.81
C ALA A 89 -19.50 -10.54 -4.83
N GLY A 90 -19.55 -9.77 -3.73
CA GLY A 90 -20.24 -8.48 -3.65
C GLY A 90 -19.66 -7.47 -4.64
N HIS A 91 -18.33 -7.26 -4.61
CA HIS A 91 -17.64 -6.36 -5.53
C HIS A 91 -17.87 -6.72 -7.00
N LYS A 92 -17.77 -8.02 -7.37
CA LYS A 92 -18.09 -8.48 -8.74
C LYS A 92 -19.55 -8.25 -9.14
N ARG A 93 -20.49 -8.40 -8.20
CA ARG A 93 -21.93 -8.15 -8.45
C ARG A 93 -22.19 -6.66 -8.67
N ASP A 94 -21.62 -5.81 -7.83
CA ASP A 94 -21.71 -4.36 -7.97
C ASP A 94 -21.07 -3.90 -9.29
N LEU A 95 -19.86 -4.39 -9.64
CA LEU A 95 -19.19 -4.11 -10.91
C LEU A 95 -20.06 -4.45 -12.13
N ALA A 96 -20.81 -5.55 -12.08
CA ALA A 96 -21.72 -5.96 -13.15
C ALA A 96 -23.00 -5.11 -13.25
N SER A 97 -23.30 -4.29 -12.23
CA SER A 97 -24.41 -3.34 -12.23
C SER A 97 -24.02 -1.89 -12.57
N LEU A 98 -22.71 -1.61 -12.68
CA LEU A 98 -22.18 -0.30 -13.07
C LEU A 98 -21.94 -0.24 -14.58
N ASP A 99 -22.38 0.83 -15.23
CA ASP A 99 -22.22 1.08 -16.68
C ASP A 99 -20.78 1.45 -17.11
N ARG A 100 -19.76 0.79 -16.53
CA ARG A 100 -18.34 1.07 -16.80
C ARG A 100 -17.92 0.54 -18.18
N VAL A 101 -17.61 1.44 -19.10
CA VAL A 101 -17.21 1.07 -20.47
C VAL A 101 -15.69 1.01 -20.60
N ARG A 102 -15.13 -0.20 -20.73
CA ARG A 102 -13.72 -0.42 -21.08
C ARG A 102 -13.50 -0.17 -22.58
N THR A 103 -12.55 0.68 -22.92
CA THR A 103 -12.26 1.09 -24.30
C THR A 103 -10.78 1.42 -24.50
N ARG A 104 -10.34 1.60 -25.75
CA ARG A 104 -9.02 2.17 -26.07
C ARG A 104 -9.19 3.66 -26.40
N MET A 105 -8.55 4.51 -25.60
CA MET A 105 -8.50 5.96 -25.84
C MET A 105 -7.05 6.39 -25.99
N SER A 106 -6.74 7.07 -27.10
CA SER A 106 -5.46 7.77 -27.26
C SER A 106 -5.53 9.08 -26.49
N ALA A 107 -4.77 9.17 -25.40
CA ALA A 107 -4.67 10.35 -24.56
C ALA A 107 -3.26 10.45 -23.97
N SER A 108 -2.74 11.67 -23.84
CA SER A 108 -1.53 11.92 -23.06
C SER A 108 -1.93 12.10 -21.60
N THR A 109 -1.36 11.29 -20.71
CA THR A 109 -1.58 11.35 -19.27
C THR A 109 -0.28 11.78 -18.55
N PRO A 110 -0.33 12.19 -17.27
CA PRO A 110 0.88 12.44 -16.47
C PRO A 110 1.83 11.23 -16.41
N TRP A 111 1.33 10.02 -16.61
CA TRP A 111 2.08 8.75 -16.58
C TRP A 111 2.38 8.17 -17.97
N GLY A 112 2.31 9.01 -19.01
CA GLY A 112 2.57 8.64 -20.40
C GLY A 112 1.30 8.38 -21.22
N GLY A 113 1.45 7.70 -22.36
CA GLY A 113 0.34 7.41 -23.28
C GLY A 113 -0.65 6.40 -22.70
N SER A 114 -1.94 6.77 -22.71
CA SER A 114 -3.06 5.90 -22.38
C SER A 114 -3.10 4.68 -23.32
N GLN A 115 -3.05 3.47 -22.76
CA GLN A 115 -3.10 2.19 -23.48
C GLN A 115 -4.50 1.54 -23.40
N MET A 116 -5.22 1.84 -22.32
CA MET A 116 -6.57 1.38 -22.04
C MET A 116 -7.26 2.46 -21.21
N ALA A 117 -8.57 2.61 -21.37
CA ALA A 117 -9.38 3.47 -20.54
C ALA A 117 -10.64 2.74 -20.05
N VAL A 118 -11.17 3.18 -18.91
CA VAL A 118 -12.48 2.78 -18.40
C VAL A 118 -13.26 4.07 -18.17
N ILE A 119 -14.35 4.26 -18.90
CA ILE A 119 -15.26 5.39 -18.72
C ILE A 119 -16.21 5.02 -17.57
N TYR A 120 -16.22 5.81 -16.50
CA TYR A 120 -17.09 5.63 -15.34
C TYR A 120 -18.41 6.39 -15.53
N SER A 121 -18.31 7.61 -16.07
CA SER A 121 -19.46 8.41 -16.50
C SER A 121 -18.98 9.45 -17.51
N ASP A 122 -19.90 10.23 -18.09
CA ASP A 122 -19.51 11.45 -18.79
C ASP A 122 -18.66 12.37 -17.90
N GLY A 123 -17.52 12.80 -18.43
CA GLY A 123 -16.51 13.58 -17.75
C GLY A 123 -15.65 12.84 -16.70
N ILE A 124 -15.75 11.51 -16.55
CA ILE A 124 -14.93 10.73 -15.60
C ILE A 124 -14.37 9.49 -16.27
N VAL A 125 -13.05 9.47 -16.49
CA VAL A 125 -12.35 8.40 -17.23
C VAL A 125 -11.09 7.97 -16.49
N PHE A 126 -10.99 6.67 -16.18
CA PHE A 126 -9.74 6.07 -15.72
C PHE A 126 -8.87 5.75 -16.94
N HIS A 127 -7.59 6.13 -16.89
CA HIS A 127 -6.58 5.80 -17.89
C HIS A 127 -5.52 4.90 -17.29
N MET A 128 -5.16 3.84 -18.01
CA MET A 128 -4.06 2.94 -17.68
C MET A 128 -2.94 3.08 -18.73
N THR A 129 -1.71 3.23 -18.26
CA THR A 129 -0.48 3.28 -19.06
C THR A 129 0.37 2.03 -18.83
N SER A 130 1.60 1.99 -19.37
CA SER A 130 2.48 0.82 -19.27
C SER A 130 3.04 0.53 -17.87
N GLY A 131 2.84 1.41 -16.90
CA GLY A 131 3.35 1.23 -15.54
C GLY A 131 2.60 1.98 -14.44
N HIS A 132 1.52 2.68 -14.77
CA HIS A 132 0.70 3.41 -13.81
C HIS A 132 -0.67 3.76 -14.41
N GLY A 133 -1.47 4.57 -13.70
CA GLY A 133 -2.77 5.02 -14.15
C GLY A 133 -3.40 6.04 -13.22
N GLY A 134 -4.64 6.42 -13.52
CA GLY A 134 -5.43 7.32 -12.71
C GLY A 134 -6.69 7.85 -13.41
N LEU A 135 -7.54 8.51 -12.63
CA LEU A 135 -8.77 9.15 -13.07
C LEU A 135 -8.51 10.56 -13.59
N HIS A 136 -9.09 10.87 -14.75
CA HIS A 136 -9.23 12.22 -15.28
C HIS A 136 -10.67 12.72 -15.11
N LEU A 137 -10.82 13.94 -14.61
CA LEU A 137 -12.09 14.63 -14.49
C LEU A 137 -12.21 15.76 -15.51
N SER A 138 -13.37 15.91 -16.15
CA SER A 138 -13.70 17.16 -16.85
C SER A 138 -13.78 18.33 -15.84
N ALA A 139 -13.68 19.57 -16.31
CA ALA A 139 -13.74 20.76 -15.45
C ALA A 139 -14.97 20.74 -14.52
N ASP A 140 -16.15 20.45 -15.07
CA ASP A 140 -17.44 20.40 -14.35
C ASP A 140 -17.57 19.23 -13.37
N ARG A 141 -16.72 18.19 -13.50
CA ARG A 141 -16.58 17.12 -12.51
C ARG A 141 -15.57 17.52 -11.44
N ASN A 142 -14.43 18.11 -11.83
CA ASN A 142 -13.41 18.55 -10.88
C ASN A 142 -13.94 19.65 -9.93
N THR A 143 -14.86 20.52 -10.39
CA THR A 143 -15.51 21.54 -9.55
C THR A 143 -16.44 20.97 -8.46
N LYS A 144 -16.77 19.66 -8.50
CA LYS A 144 -17.58 18.98 -7.48
C LYS A 144 -16.74 18.34 -6.36
N VAL A 145 -15.46 18.07 -6.61
CA VAL A 145 -14.54 17.54 -5.59
C VAL A 145 -14.39 18.54 -4.44
N HIS A 146 -14.48 18.10 -3.18
CA HIS A 146 -14.43 19.02 -2.03
C HIS A 146 -13.15 19.87 -2.04
N PRO A 147 -13.18 21.20 -1.79
CA PRO A 147 -12.00 22.07 -1.93
C PRO A 147 -10.76 21.65 -1.13
N LEU A 148 -10.94 20.98 0.03
CA LEU A 148 -9.81 20.47 0.84
C LEU A 148 -9.12 19.23 0.24
N LEU A 149 -9.73 18.57 -0.74
CA LEU A 149 -9.19 17.39 -1.43
C LEU A 149 -8.95 17.64 -2.93
N ARG A 150 -9.50 18.73 -3.48
CA ARG A 150 -9.42 19.06 -4.90
C ARG A 150 -7.99 19.46 -5.28
N LYS A 151 -7.49 18.90 -6.37
CA LYS A 151 -6.19 19.24 -6.94
C LYS A 151 -6.29 20.38 -7.95
N ASP A 152 -5.18 21.11 -8.11
CA ASP A 152 -5.00 22.10 -9.19
C ASP A 152 -5.04 21.48 -10.60
N THR A 153 -4.81 20.17 -10.70
CA THR A 153 -4.91 19.40 -11.95
C THR A 153 -6.15 18.50 -11.93
N PRO A 154 -6.74 18.18 -13.10
CA PRO A 154 -7.88 17.26 -13.20
C PRO A 154 -7.48 15.78 -13.09
N TRP A 155 -6.24 15.47 -12.68
CA TRP A 155 -5.66 14.12 -12.69
C TRP A 155 -5.46 13.59 -11.26
N TYR A 156 -6.09 12.45 -10.99
CA TYR A 156 -6.08 11.74 -9.71
C TYR A 156 -5.45 10.36 -9.90
N GLU A 157 -4.26 10.17 -9.34
CA GLU A 157 -3.42 8.97 -9.34
C GLU A 157 -4.11 7.70 -8.74
N GLU A 158 -3.73 6.51 -9.22
CA GLU A 158 -4.44 5.24 -8.96
C GLU A 158 -4.15 4.52 -7.63
N ASP A 159 -3.02 4.75 -6.95
CA ASP A 159 -2.76 4.16 -5.63
C ASP A 159 -3.60 4.87 -4.56
N CYS A 160 -3.64 6.21 -4.60
CA CYS A 160 -4.08 7.05 -3.50
C CYS A 160 -5.24 8.00 -3.85
N GLU A 161 -5.10 8.74 -4.95
CA GLU A 161 -5.95 9.92 -5.21
C GLU A 161 -7.29 9.56 -5.86
N TRP A 162 -7.40 8.38 -6.49
CA TRP A 162 -8.68 7.83 -6.97
C TRP A 162 -9.74 7.81 -5.86
N ALA A 163 -9.33 7.65 -4.59
CA ALA A 163 -10.20 7.64 -3.43
C ALA A 163 -10.96 8.96 -3.27
N ILE A 164 -10.33 10.09 -3.63
CA ILE A 164 -10.97 11.42 -3.63
C ILE A 164 -12.12 11.46 -4.64
N VAL A 165 -11.92 10.86 -5.81
CA VAL A 165 -12.96 10.75 -6.85
C VAL A 165 -14.09 9.84 -6.38
N ALA A 166 -13.75 8.71 -5.74
CA ALA A 166 -14.71 7.75 -5.24
C ALA A 166 -15.60 8.28 -4.10
N VAL A 167 -15.05 9.06 -3.16
CA VAL A 167 -15.88 9.74 -2.13
C VAL A 167 -16.69 10.91 -2.70
N THR A 168 -16.24 11.52 -3.81
CA THR A 168 -16.98 12.61 -4.48
C THR A 168 -18.14 12.07 -5.34
N PHE A 169 -17.99 10.90 -5.95
CA PHE A 169 -18.95 10.30 -6.89
C PHE A 169 -19.30 8.85 -6.50
N PRO A 170 -19.86 8.61 -5.30
CA PRO A 170 -20.01 7.28 -4.74
C PRO A 170 -20.81 6.32 -5.64
N ASP A 171 -21.82 6.80 -6.36
CA ASP A 171 -22.69 5.97 -7.22
C ASP A 171 -21.95 5.34 -8.42
N LEU A 172 -20.74 5.80 -8.74
CA LEU A 172 -19.89 5.22 -9.80
C LEU A 172 -18.97 4.11 -9.27
N PHE A 173 -19.03 3.79 -7.97
CA PHE A 173 -18.14 2.88 -7.27
C PHE A 173 -18.90 1.83 -6.45
N THR A 174 -18.40 0.60 -6.50
CA THR A 174 -18.92 -0.53 -5.72
C THR A 174 -18.84 -0.26 -4.21
N ALA A 175 -19.60 -1.00 -3.41
CA ALA A 175 -19.54 -0.88 -1.94
C ALA A 175 -18.12 -1.15 -1.39
N TYR A 176 -17.39 -2.10 -2.00
CA TYR A 176 -16.00 -2.40 -1.67
C TYR A 176 -15.06 -1.22 -1.98
N GLU A 177 -15.13 -0.66 -3.19
CA GLU A 177 -14.30 0.49 -3.57
C GLU A 177 -14.62 1.73 -2.70
N ARG A 178 -15.89 1.97 -2.35
CA ARG A 178 -16.26 3.06 -1.44
C ARG A 178 -15.68 2.88 -0.04
N SER A 179 -15.71 1.65 0.50
CA SER A 179 -15.08 1.31 1.78
C SER A 179 -13.56 1.53 1.75
N MET A 180 -12.90 1.08 0.68
CA MET A 180 -11.47 1.28 0.45
C MET A 180 -11.12 2.77 0.28
N ALA A 181 -11.91 3.53 -0.47
CA ALA A 181 -11.71 4.97 -0.68
C ALA A 181 -11.83 5.75 0.64
N GLU A 182 -12.87 5.48 1.42
CA GLU A 182 -13.08 6.07 2.74
C GLU A 182 -11.88 5.79 3.68
N LYS A 183 -11.42 4.53 3.71
CA LYS A 183 -10.21 4.16 4.46
C LYS A 183 -8.97 4.88 3.95
N THR A 184 -8.79 5.00 2.63
CA THR A 184 -7.66 5.73 2.04
C THR A 184 -7.68 7.21 2.39
N VAL A 185 -8.83 7.89 2.31
CA VAL A 185 -8.95 9.32 2.64
C VAL A 185 -8.64 9.57 4.11
N ARG A 186 -9.17 8.75 5.04
CA ARG A 186 -8.81 8.83 6.48
C ARG A 186 -7.31 8.61 6.73
N ASN A 187 -6.65 7.74 5.97
CA ASN A 187 -5.24 7.43 6.18
C ASN A 187 -4.27 8.43 5.52
N ILE A 188 -4.64 9.08 4.42
CA ILE A 188 -3.76 9.99 3.66
C ILE A 188 -4.07 11.46 3.95
N TRP A 189 -5.35 11.84 4.01
CA TRP A 189 -5.82 13.21 4.26
C TRP A 189 -6.72 13.30 5.50
N PRO A 190 -6.31 12.78 6.68
CA PRO A 190 -7.16 12.78 7.86
C PRO A 190 -7.66 14.17 8.26
N ASP A 191 -6.82 15.21 8.21
CA ASP A 191 -7.25 16.55 8.65
C ASP A 191 -8.35 17.11 7.73
N ALA A 192 -8.28 16.83 6.42
CA ALA A 192 -9.34 17.18 5.48
C ALA A 192 -10.61 16.34 5.71
N TRP A 193 -10.46 15.05 6.02
CA TRP A 193 -11.57 14.17 6.39
C TRP A 193 -12.29 14.70 7.65
N GLU A 194 -11.55 15.03 8.72
CA GLU A 194 -12.11 15.56 9.97
C GLU A 194 -12.86 16.87 9.75
N MET A 195 -12.34 17.76 8.91
CA MET A 195 -13.00 19.01 8.52
C MET A 195 -14.27 18.79 7.67
N ILE A 196 -14.27 17.81 6.76
CA ILE A 196 -15.45 17.48 5.93
C ILE A 196 -16.56 16.84 6.76
N HIS A 197 -16.20 15.93 7.67
CA HIS A 197 -17.16 15.15 8.45
C HIS A 197 -17.52 15.76 9.81
N GLY A 198 -16.82 16.82 10.24
CA GLY A 198 -17.05 17.48 11.54
C GLY A 198 -16.73 16.59 12.75
N CYS A 199 -15.91 15.55 12.55
CA CYS A 199 -15.62 14.50 13.53
C CYS A 199 -14.11 14.34 13.70
N VAL A 200 -13.65 13.96 14.90
CA VAL A 200 -12.24 13.69 15.17
C VAL A 200 -12.01 12.17 15.18
N LEU A 201 -11.08 11.71 14.35
CA LEU A 201 -10.59 10.34 14.27
C LEU A 201 -9.83 9.98 15.54
N ALA A 202 -10.22 8.85 16.14
CA ALA A 202 -9.58 8.27 17.32
C ALA A 202 -8.25 7.57 17.00
N GLU A 203 -7.49 7.23 18.04
CA GLU A 203 -6.28 6.41 17.90
C GLU A 203 -6.64 5.05 17.28
N GLY A 204 -5.95 4.68 16.20
CA GLY A 204 -6.25 3.49 15.40
C GLY A 204 -7.04 3.76 14.11
N GLU A 205 -7.76 4.88 14.01
CA GLU A 205 -8.62 5.17 12.84
C GLU A 205 -7.89 5.83 11.67
N SER A 206 -6.68 6.38 11.90
CA SER A 206 -5.82 6.93 10.85
C SER A 206 -4.35 6.66 11.11
N TRP A 207 -3.73 5.88 10.23
CA TRP A 207 -2.30 5.61 10.23
C TRP A 207 -1.48 6.89 10.24
N ALA A 208 -1.85 7.93 9.48
CA ALA A 208 -1.09 9.18 9.44
C ALA A 208 -1.25 10.05 10.70
N LYS A 209 -2.40 10.00 11.41
CA LYS A 209 -2.54 10.67 12.71
C LYS A 209 -1.81 9.90 13.81
N ASP A 210 -1.98 8.59 13.85
CA ASP A 210 -1.28 7.70 14.78
C ASP A 210 0.25 7.81 14.61
N ARG A 211 0.72 7.87 13.35
CA ARG A 211 2.12 8.09 13.00
C ARG A 211 2.61 9.45 13.49
N ARG A 212 1.84 10.53 13.28
CA ARG A 212 2.16 11.87 13.81
C ARG A 212 2.23 11.88 15.34
N ALA A 213 1.30 11.21 16.02
CA ALA A 213 1.28 11.11 17.48
C ALA A 213 2.49 10.32 18.01
N PHE A 214 2.83 9.20 17.36
CA PHE A 214 4.06 8.46 17.64
C PHE A 214 5.31 9.33 17.42
N ASP A 215 5.40 10.01 16.28
CA ASP A 215 6.57 10.82 15.94
C ASP A 215 6.74 12.03 16.87
N GLN A 216 5.64 12.62 17.36
CA GLN A 216 5.65 13.67 18.37
C GLN A 216 6.07 13.13 19.75
N ARG A 217 5.55 11.97 20.16
CA ARG A 217 5.85 11.34 21.45
C ARG A 217 7.31 10.91 21.54
N HIS A 218 7.84 10.32 20.47
CA HIS A 218 9.19 9.77 20.38
C HIS A 218 10.18 10.69 19.66
N ARG A 219 9.89 12.00 19.60
CA ARG A 219 10.65 12.99 18.81
C ARG A 219 12.17 12.98 19.06
N ASN A 220 12.56 12.77 20.32
CA ASN A 220 13.95 12.80 20.77
C ASN A 220 14.51 11.39 21.04
N ASP A 221 13.70 10.34 20.84
CA ASP A 221 14.08 8.96 21.11
C ASP A 221 14.75 8.34 19.88
N PHE A 222 15.57 7.32 20.11
CA PHE A 222 16.15 6.52 19.04
C PHE A 222 15.11 5.49 18.56
N VAL A 223 14.70 5.61 17.30
CA VAL A 223 13.78 4.67 16.64
C VAL A 223 14.57 3.82 15.65
N VAL A 224 14.38 2.49 15.72
CA VAL A 224 15.07 1.54 14.85
C VAL A 224 14.66 1.76 13.38
N THR A 225 15.67 1.75 12.51
CA THR A 225 15.55 1.90 11.04
C THR A 225 16.06 0.69 10.26
N SER A 226 16.88 -0.15 10.87
CA SER A 226 17.39 -1.39 10.26
C SER A 226 17.74 -2.36 11.38
N ALA A 227 17.55 -3.66 11.13
CA ALA A 227 17.76 -4.72 12.10
C ALA A 227 18.30 -5.96 11.38
N ILE A 228 19.18 -6.70 12.04
CA ILE A 228 19.70 -7.98 11.57
C ILE A 228 19.96 -8.90 12.77
N LEU A 229 19.81 -10.20 12.61
CA LEU A 229 20.26 -11.16 13.62
C LEU A 229 21.78 -11.04 13.78
N SER A 230 22.27 -10.90 15.02
CA SER A 230 23.71 -10.77 15.26
C SER A 230 24.41 -12.13 15.13
N GLY A 231 25.41 -12.23 14.27
CA GLY A 231 26.30 -13.39 14.20
C GLY A 231 27.24 -13.51 15.41
N GLU A 232 27.55 -12.38 16.05
CA GLU A 232 28.46 -12.29 17.20
C GLU A 232 27.75 -12.53 18.54
N HIS A 233 26.46 -12.20 18.61
CA HIS A 233 25.66 -12.25 19.84
C HIS A 233 24.40 -13.09 19.65
N ALA A 234 24.51 -14.40 19.92
CA ALA A 234 23.40 -15.34 19.83
C ALA A 234 22.18 -14.88 20.65
N GLY A 235 20.99 -14.92 20.03
CA GLY A 235 19.73 -14.46 20.64
C GLY A 235 19.53 -12.94 20.64
N MET A 236 20.42 -12.16 20.03
CA MET A 236 20.32 -10.71 19.92
C MET A 236 20.13 -10.25 18.47
N ILE A 237 19.36 -9.19 18.30
CA ILE A 237 19.24 -8.41 17.07
C ILE A 237 20.18 -7.20 17.18
N GLU A 238 21.07 -7.06 16.20
CA GLU A 238 21.83 -5.84 15.98
C GLU A 238 20.94 -4.84 15.26
N VAL A 239 20.61 -3.73 15.92
CA VAL A 239 19.71 -2.70 15.37
C VAL A 239 20.46 -1.39 15.13
N VAL A 240 20.20 -0.76 13.98
CA VAL A 240 20.59 0.63 13.70
C VAL A 240 19.38 1.52 13.97
N ALA A 241 19.53 2.45 14.91
CA ALA A 241 18.50 3.44 15.24
C ALA A 241 18.99 4.88 15.00
N VAL A 242 18.03 5.78 14.77
CA VAL A 242 18.26 7.23 14.60
C VAL A 242 17.33 8.00 15.52
N VAL A 243 17.76 9.18 15.96
CA VAL A 243 16.87 10.11 16.67
C VAL A 243 15.71 10.48 15.75
N ASN A 244 14.47 10.31 16.22
CA ASN A 244 13.32 10.36 15.33
C ASN A 244 13.09 11.72 14.64
N SER A 245 13.52 12.82 15.26
CA SER A 245 13.47 14.17 14.68
C SER A 245 14.53 14.46 13.62
N ASP A 246 15.56 13.61 13.48
CA ASP A 246 16.67 13.81 12.55
C ASP A 246 16.98 12.54 11.74
N ARG A 247 15.96 12.01 11.05
CA ARG A 247 16.09 10.83 10.15
C ARG A 247 16.89 11.13 8.85
N LYS A 248 17.69 12.20 8.82
CA LYS A 248 18.48 12.59 7.64
C LYS A 248 19.60 11.58 7.37
N PRO A 249 19.88 11.24 6.09
CA PRO A 249 21.03 10.39 5.77
C PRO A 249 22.34 11.01 6.28
N GLY A 250 23.05 10.27 7.15
CA GLY A 250 24.36 10.65 7.66
C GLY A 250 24.41 11.10 9.12
N ASN A 251 23.29 11.53 9.73
CA ASN A 251 23.28 11.99 11.11
C ASN A 251 22.97 10.87 12.12
N HIS A 252 23.70 10.90 13.24
CA HIS A 252 23.43 10.23 14.53
C HIS A 252 22.85 8.81 14.49
N ARG A 253 23.26 7.98 13.52
CA ARG A 253 23.02 6.53 13.57
C ARG A 253 23.81 5.94 14.73
N ARG A 254 23.11 5.25 15.64
CA ARG A 254 23.72 4.44 16.69
C ARG A 254 23.29 2.98 16.53
N ARG A 255 24.17 2.07 16.90
CA ARG A 255 23.86 0.64 16.95
C ARG A 255 23.57 0.23 18.38
N PHE A 256 22.64 -0.71 18.54
CA PHE A 256 22.31 -1.32 19.82
C PHE A 256 22.14 -2.83 19.64
N LEU A 257 22.29 -3.57 20.73
CA LEU A 257 21.85 -4.96 20.81
C LEU A 257 20.52 -5.02 21.57
N VAL A 258 19.51 -5.64 20.97
CA VAL A 258 18.17 -5.85 21.54
C VAL A 258 17.87 -7.36 21.53
N PRO A 259 17.33 -7.95 22.62
CA PRO A 259 16.94 -9.37 22.61
C PRO A 259 15.93 -9.68 21.49
N SER A 260 16.09 -10.81 20.80
CA SER A 260 15.23 -11.15 19.65
C SER A 260 13.73 -11.23 19.98
N GLU A 261 13.38 -11.77 21.15
CA GLU A 261 11.99 -11.84 21.62
C GLU A 261 11.40 -10.45 21.90
N GLU A 262 12.20 -9.52 22.42
CA GLU A 262 11.77 -8.14 22.66
C GLU A 262 11.62 -7.37 21.34
N TYR A 263 12.53 -7.58 20.39
CA TYR A 263 12.44 -6.94 19.07
C TYR A 263 11.28 -7.50 18.22
N ALA A 264 10.91 -8.77 18.40
CA ALA A 264 9.72 -9.34 17.76
C ALA A 264 8.46 -8.55 18.14
N GLY A 265 8.27 -8.24 19.42
CA GLY A 265 7.16 -7.43 19.95
C GLY A 265 7.16 -5.93 19.59
N ARG A 266 7.90 -5.50 18.56
CA ARG A 266 7.93 -4.11 18.07
C ARG A 266 6.53 -3.62 17.64
N GLY A 267 6.24 -2.36 17.90
CA GLY A 267 4.98 -1.73 17.48
C GLY A 267 4.93 -1.42 15.98
N ARG A 268 3.73 -1.13 15.46
CA ARG A 268 3.44 -0.78 14.05
C ARG A 268 4.21 0.42 13.47
N PHE A 269 4.92 1.20 14.28
CA PHE A 269 5.78 2.32 13.84
C PHE A 269 7.28 2.06 14.03
N GLY A 270 7.64 0.85 14.44
CA GLY A 270 9.00 0.41 14.72
C GLY A 270 9.27 0.17 16.21
N PHE A 271 10.53 -0.10 16.51
CA PHE A 271 11.02 -0.32 17.87
C PHE A 271 11.68 0.96 18.40
N VAL A 272 11.39 1.33 19.66
CA VAL A 272 11.98 2.49 20.33
C VAL A 272 13.04 2.00 21.32
N ILE A 273 14.25 2.53 21.22
CA ILE A 273 15.37 2.17 22.08
C ILE A 273 15.17 2.79 23.47
N ASN A 274 15.32 1.96 24.50
CA ASN A 274 15.38 2.36 25.89
C ASN A 274 16.85 2.31 26.36
N HIS A 275 17.50 3.46 26.49
CA HIS A 275 18.91 3.56 26.92
C HIS A 275 19.22 2.96 28.30
N ALA A 276 18.21 2.73 29.17
CA ALA A 276 18.41 2.06 30.45
C ALA A 276 18.40 0.51 30.34
N ARG A 277 18.05 -0.04 29.17
CA ARG A 277 17.92 -1.49 28.92
C ARG A 277 18.72 -1.98 27.72
N HIS A 278 18.91 -1.16 26.69
CA HIS A 278 19.56 -1.52 25.43
C HIS A 278 20.95 -0.89 25.37
N VAL A 279 21.97 -1.71 25.20
CA VAL A 279 23.38 -1.29 25.24
C VAL A 279 23.82 -0.84 23.84
N GLU A 280 24.53 0.29 23.77
CA GLU A 280 25.15 0.75 22.52
C GLU A 280 26.28 -0.20 22.07
N TYR A 281 26.33 -0.48 20.77
CA TYR A 281 27.16 -1.54 20.23
C TYR A 281 28.13 -1.05 19.14
N ASP A 282 29.40 -0.93 19.51
CA ASP A 282 30.49 -0.54 18.59
C ASP A 282 31.36 -1.72 18.11
N GLY A 283 30.97 -2.97 18.44
CA GLY A 283 31.68 -4.19 18.05
C GLY A 283 31.57 -4.56 16.55
N PRO A 284 32.13 -5.73 16.14
CA PRO A 284 32.01 -6.23 14.77
C PRO A 284 30.55 -6.25 14.30
N SER A 285 30.28 -5.88 13.05
CA SER A 285 28.90 -5.77 12.56
C SER A 285 28.52 -6.94 11.67
N SER A 286 27.28 -7.42 11.82
CA SER A 286 26.65 -8.32 10.86
C SER A 286 26.11 -7.56 9.64
N PHE A 287 26.06 -6.22 9.66
CA PHE A 287 25.70 -5.42 8.49
C PHE A 287 26.86 -5.34 7.48
N VAL A 288 26.59 -5.79 6.25
CA VAL A 288 27.53 -5.73 5.13
C VAL A 288 27.96 -4.28 4.86
N GLY A 289 29.27 -4.03 4.90
CA GLY A 289 29.85 -2.70 4.62
C GLY A 289 29.82 -1.72 5.81
N TRP A 290 29.48 -2.17 7.02
CA TRP A 290 29.59 -1.34 8.23
C TRP A 290 31.02 -1.36 8.78
N GLU A 291 31.82 -0.35 8.44
CA GLU A 291 33.14 -0.16 9.03
C GLU A 291 33.03 0.29 10.50
N SER A 292 33.59 -0.51 11.42
CA SER A 292 33.80 -0.10 12.81
C SER A 292 34.69 1.14 12.84
N ARG A 293 34.22 2.23 13.47
CA ARG A 293 35.03 3.45 13.67
C ARG A 293 36.12 3.20 14.73
N GLY A 294 37.15 2.47 14.33
CA GLY A 294 38.38 2.32 15.09
C GLY A 294 39.12 3.65 15.26
N VAL A 295 39.78 3.82 16.40
CA VAL A 295 40.39 5.07 16.81
C VAL A 295 41.66 5.37 16.00
N GLY A 296 41.58 6.40 15.14
CA GLY A 296 42.65 7.38 14.87
C GLY A 296 43.92 6.96 14.12
N HIS A 297 43.99 7.30 12.83
CA HIS A 297 45.14 8.04 12.31
C HIS A 297 44.79 8.89 11.07
N ASP A 298 45.36 10.08 10.97
CA ASP A 298 45.08 11.04 9.89
C ASP A 298 45.65 10.60 8.53
N ARG A 299 44.83 10.73 7.47
CA ARG A 299 45.23 11.21 6.13
C ARG A 299 44.00 11.56 5.28
N PRO A 300 44.03 12.64 4.48
CA PRO A 300 42.89 13.05 3.64
C PRO A 300 42.80 12.19 2.36
N PRO A 301 41.60 12.07 1.75
CA PRO A 301 41.40 11.24 0.57
C PRO A 301 41.94 11.90 -0.71
N HIS A 302 42.60 11.13 -1.56
CA HIS A 302 42.81 11.50 -2.96
C HIS A 302 41.55 11.18 -3.77
N PHE A 303 41.09 12.17 -4.53
CA PHE A 303 39.92 12.09 -5.39
C PHE A 303 40.36 11.75 -6.82
N GLU A 304 40.03 10.55 -7.31
CA GLU A 304 40.09 10.26 -8.76
C GLU A 304 38.72 9.87 -9.31
N ARG A 305 38.47 10.36 -10.52
CA ARG A 305 37.17 10.40 -11.20
C ARG A 305 37.25 9.47 -12.41
N GLY A 306 36.55 8.34 -12.36
CA GLY A 306 36.55 7.34 -13.43
C GLY A 306 35.16 7.10 -14.00
N GLU A 307 34.85 7.71 -15.15
CA GLU A 307 33.67 7.34 -15.95
C GLU A 307 33.94 6.05 -16.73
N SER A 308 32.97 5.12 -16.77
CA SER A 308 32.74 4.31 -17.99
C SER A 308 31.38 3.57 -17.98
N ASN A 309 30.43 4.23 -18.63
CA ASN A 309 29.29 3.66 -19.35
C ASN A 309 29.46 2.19 -19.84
N ARG A 310 28.51 1.31 -19.49
CA ARG A 310 28.09 0.19 -20.38
C ARG A 310 26.60 -0.13 -20.21
N ARG A 311 25.90 -0.18 -21.34
CA ARG A 311 24.52 -0.67 -21.48
C ARG A 311 24.52 -2.20 -21.37
N SER A 312 23.45 -2.78 -20.84
CA SER A 312 22.94 -4.07 -21.32
C SER A 312 21.41 -4.01 -21.44
N ALA A 313 20.85 -4.88 -22.27
CA ALA A 313 19.53 -4.72 -22.86
C ALA A 313 18.39 -5.38 -22.05
N ARG A 314 17.16 -5.06 -22.46
CA ARG A 314 15.90 -5.67 -22.00
C ARG A 314 15.85 -7.16 -22.33
N ASP A 315 15.15 -7.92 -21.50
CA ASP A 315 14.44 -9.14 -21.92
C ASP A 315 12.92 -8.92 -21.71
N PRO A 316 12.07 -9.00 -22.75
CA PRO A 316 10.64 -8.68 -22.66
C PRO A 316 9.72 -9.93 -22.67
N ALA A 317 9.52 -10.57 -21.51
CA ALA A 317 8.68 -11.78 -21.42
C ALA A 317 7.80 -11.87 -20.15
N ALA A 318 6.89 -10.91 -19.95
CA ALA A 318 5.75 -11.06 -19.03
C ALA A 318 4.53 -10.26 -19.54
N SER A 319 3.70 -10.91 -20.35
CA SER A 319 2.43 -10.34 -20.85
C SER A 319 1.31 -11.33 -20.65
N ARG A 320 0.11 -10.82 -20.32
CA ARG A 320 -1.18 -11.52 -20.10
C ARG A 320 -1.30 -12.13 -18.68
N LEU A 321 -2.42 -12.05 -17.97
CA LEU A 321 -3.66 -11.29 -18.18
C LEU A 321 -3.95 -10.45 -16.92
N PHE A 322 -4.20 -9.15 -17.09
CA PHE A 322 -4.78 -8.30 -16.04
C PHE A 322 -6.20 -7.92 -16.43
N ASP A 323 -7.14 -8.18 -15.53
CA ASP A 323 -8.52 -7.77 -15.71
C ASP A 323 -8.71 -6.35 -15.16
N ALA A 324 -9.06 -5.41 -16.04
CA ALA A 324 -9.04 -3.97 -15.71
C ALA A 324 -10.24 -3.52 -14.87
N ALA A 325 -11.12 -4.45 -14.47
CA ALA A 325 -12.21 -4.22 -13.55
C ALA A 325 -11.73 -4.11 -12.08
N ASP A 326 -10.54 -4.66 -11.77
CA ASP A 326 -9.92 -4.73 -10.43
C ASP A 326 -9.01 -3.52 -10.12
N CYS A 327 -8.87 -2.57 -11.05
CA CYS A 327 -7.86 -1.50 -11.00
C CYS A 327 -8.08 -0.45 -9.89
N GLY A 328 -9.26 -0.40 -9.26
CA GLY A 328 -9.57 0.59 -8.22
C GLY A 328 -9.05 0.26 -6.82
N ALA A 329 -8.55 -0.95 -6.56
CA ALA A 329 -8.27 -1.40 -5.20
C ALA A 329 -7.01 -2.26 -5.06
N ARG A 330 -5.93 -1.90 -5.76
CA ARG A 330 -4.60 -2.49 -5.51
C ARG A 330 -4.17 -2.19 -4.07
N ARG A 331 -4.34 -3.17 -3.18
CA ARG A 331 -3.52 -3.24 -1.97
C ARG A 331 -2.08 -3.43 -2.45
N LYS A 332 -1.26 -2.38 -2.42
CA LYS A 332 0.16 -2.58 -2.10
C LYS A 332 0.16 -3.24 -0.73
N THR A 333 0.46 -4.52 -0.70
CA THR A 333 0.63 -5.27 0.55
C THR A 333 1.67 -4.54 1.37
N GLY A 334 1.23 -3.93 2.48
CA GLY A 334 2.13 -3.64 3.57
C GLY A 334 2.78 -4.96 3.96
N ASP A 335 4.11 -4.97 3.99
CA ASP A 335 4.89 -6.14 4.35
C ASP A 335 4.78 -6.36 5.86
N ASP A 336 3.68 -7.00 6.29
CA ASP A 336 3.56 -7.60 7.61
C ASP A 336 4.38 -8.91 7.63
N GLY A 337 5.69 -8.74 7.44
CA GLY A 337 6.68 -9.79 7.37
C GLY A 337 7.10 -10.25 8.76
N GLU A 338 6.54 -11.39 9.19
CA GLU A 338 7.15 -12.25 10.20
C GLU A 338 7.66 -13.53 9.51
N GLY A 339 8.98 -13.67 9.47
CA GLY A 339 9.68 -14.74 8.77
C GLY A 339 11.19 -14.46 8.73
N LEU A 340 11.91 -14.91 9.75
CA LEU A 340 13.38 -14.89 9.74
C LEU A 340 13.91 -15.86 8.69
N GLU A 341 14.78 -15.37 7.80
CA GLU A 341 15.96 -16.06 7.27
C GLU A 341 16.98 -14.98 6.80
N PRO A 342 18.30 -15.26 6.78
CA PRO A 342 19.31 -14.20 6.79
C PRO A 342 19.66 -13.66 5.39
N GLY A 343 19.32 -12.40 5.13
CA GLY A 343 19.79 -11.64 3.97
C GLY A 343 19.74 -10.14 4.23
N ALA A 344 20.90 -9.48 4.26
CA ALA A 344 20.96 -8.04 4.53
C ALA A 344 20.32 -7.24 3.38
N ALA A 345 19.18 -6.60 3.65
CA ALA A 345 18.48 -5.71 2.73
C ALA A 345 18.18 -4.35 3.41
N PRO A 346 18.46 -3.20 2.77
CA PRO A 346 18.12 -1.91 3.34
C PRO A 346 16.62 -1.64 3.22
N ILE A 347 15.98 -1.25 4.33
CA ILE A 347 14.56 -0.84 4.31
C ILE A 347 14.42 0.43 3.46
N GLY A 348 13.65 0.31 2.37
CA GLY A 348 13.49 1.37 1.39
C GLY A 348 12.83 2.62 1.97
N SER A 349 13.47 3.78 1.75
CA SER A 349 12.90 5.08 2.09
C SER A 349 11.61 5.33 1.30
N SER A 350 10.47 5.36 1.97
CA SER A 350 9.20 5.82 1.38
C SER A 350 9.32 7.31 1.01
N TYR A 351 9.46 7.58 -0.29
CA TYR A 351 9.46 8.95 -0.81
C TYR A 351 8.07 9.56 -0.70
N LEU A 352 7.92 10.58 0.15
CA LEU A 352 6.85 11.56 0.02
C LEU A 352 7.14 12.44 -1.21
N PRO A 353 6.14 12.80 -2.04
CA PRO A 353 6.34 13.71 -3.15
C PRO A 353 6.63 15.13 -2.64
N SER A 354 7.89 15.56 -2.73
CA SER A 354 8.30 16.94 -2.45
C SER A 354 7.83 17.85 -3.58
N GLY A 355 6.75 18.59 -3.33
CA GLY A 355 6.01 19.34 -4.36
C GLY A 355 5.62 20.78 -3.98
N ALA A 356 6.22 21.38 -2.95
CA ALA A 356 5.95 22.77 -2.56
C ALA A 356 7.18 23.67 -2.83
N ARG A 357 7.23 24.30 -4.01
CA ARG A 357 8.19 25.39 -4.26
C ARG A 357 7.68 26.67 -3.60
N GLY A 358 8.60 27.41 -2.97
CA GLY A 358 8.27 28.50 -2.06
C GLY A 358 7.61 29.73 -2.72
N LEU A 359 6.74 30.38 -1.94
CA LEU A 359 6.22 31.71 -2.19
C LEU A 359 7.37 32.75 -2.17
N PRO A 360 7.45 33.69 -3.13
CA PRO A 360 8.34 34.83 -3.02
C PRO A 360 7.79 35.86 -2.02
N HIS A 361 8.66 36.35 -1.12
CA HIS A 361 8.34 37.42 -0.18
C HIS A 361 7.86 38.69 -0.89
N LEU A 362 6.64 39.13 -0.60
CA LEU A 362 6.21 40.50 -0.90
C LEU A 362 6.83 41.47 0.12
N ARG A 363 7.52 42.50 -0.38
CA ARG A 363 8.07 43.58 0.43
C ARG A 363 6.95 44.41 1.06
N ALA A 364 7.10 44.74 2.33
CA ALA A 364 6.27 45.75 2.98
C ALA A 364 6.50 47.14 2.36
N LEU A 365 5.41 47.79 1.93
CA LEU A 365 5.36 49.23 1.72
C LEU A 365 4.23 49.80 2.57
N GLY A 366 4.58 50.22 3.79
CA GLY A 366 3.70 51.08 4.58
C GLY A 366 3.94 52.53 4.24
N ARG A 367 2.92 53.23 3.72
CA ARG A 367 2.72 54.67 3.95
C ARG A 367 1.25 55.06 3.79
N THR A 368 0.77 55.81 4.76
CA THR A 368 -0.61 56.22 4.99
C THR A 368 -1.01 57.45 4.15
N ARG A 369 -2.31 57.59 3.82
CA ARG A 369 -3.21 58.64 4.37
C ARG A 369 -4.63 58.63 3.74
N HIS A 370 -5.55 59.29 4.45
CA HIS A 370 -6.89 59.82 4.09
C HIS A 370 -7.06 60.19 2.60
N ASP A 371 -8.26 60.24 1.99
CA ASP A 371 -9.66 60.31 2.48
C ASP A 371 -10.54 59.42 1.53
N ARG A 372 -11.88 59.30 1.51
CA ARG A 372 -13.01 60.05 2.08
C ARG A 372 -14.27 59.14 2.24
N SER A 373 -15.48 59.70 2.26
CA SER A 373 -16.78 59.03 2.34
C SER A 373 -17.77 59.47 1.23
N GLN A 374 -18.95 58.82 1.19
CA GLN A 374 -20.17 59.00 0.35
C GLN A 374 -20.24 58.03 -0.85
N ASN A 375 -21.18 57.07 -0.92
CA ASN A 375 -22.67 57.10 -0.93
C ASN A 375 -23.24 57.59 -2.28
N GLY A 376 -24.14 56.81 -2.89
CA GLY A 376 -25.02 57.25 -3.97
C GLY A 376 -25.35 56.17 -4.99
N ASP A 377 -26.60 55.70 -4.93
CA ASP A 377 -27.24 54.76 -5.86
C ASP A 377 -27.29 55.25 -7.32
N GLU A 378 -27.04 54.36 -8.29
CA GLU A 378 -28.02 53.86 -9.29
C GLU A 378 -27.47 52.63 -10.06
#